data_AF-A0A9D8PJA9-F1
#
_entry.id   AF-A0A9D8PJA9-F1
#
_cell.length_a   1.000
_cell.length_b   1.000
_cell.length_c   1.000
_cell.angle_alpha   90.00
_cell.angle_beta   90.00
_cell.angle_gamma   90.00
#
_symmetry.space_group_name_H-M   'P 1'
#
loop_
_entity.id
_entity.type
_entity.pdbx_description
1 polymer ?
#
loop_
_entity_poly.entity_id
_entity_poly.type
_entity_poly.pdbx_seq_one_letter_code
_entity_poly.pdbx_strand_id
1 'polypeptide(L)'
;VVGVVPASGVLFKRDPGVPLVYGGFAVVLLGGALSLVATRQLWAVEERRADGPRLHAAGLCNRNLTAFARELPELLRDLRAPQQG
;
A
#
# COMPACT_ATOMS: atom_id res chain seq x y z
N VAL A 1 -13.54 49.23 -28.28
CA VAL A 1 -13.04 48.07 -27.52
C VAL A 1 -12.33 47.13 -28.48
N VAL A 2 -11.02 46.95 -28.33
CA VAL A 2 -10.22 46.07 -29.20
C VAL A 2 -10.27 44.67 -28.60
N GLY A 3 -10.83 43.72 -29.34
CA GLY A 3 -10.88 42.31 -28.96
C GLY A 3 -9.54 41.65 -29.26
N VAL A 4 -8.85 41.19 -28.22
CA VAL A 4 -7.64 40.37 -28.37
C VAL A 4 -8.07 39.00 -28.88
N VAL A 5 -7.75 38.69 -30.13
CA VAL A 5 -7.95 37.35 -30.71
C VAL A 5 -6.66 36.56 -30.43
N PRO A 6 -6.70 35.42 -29.71
CA PRO A 6 -5.48 34.66 -29.42
C PRO A 6 -4.97 34.04 -30.73
N ALA A 7 -3.78 34.44 -31.16
CA ALA A 7 -3.10 33.96 -32.36
C ALA A 7 -2.43 32.58 -32.18
N SER A 8 -3.05 31.68 -31.41
CA SER A 8 -2.67 30.27 -31.38
C SER A 8 -3.65 29.51 -32.26
N GLY A 9 -3.22 29.05 -33.43
CA GLY A 9 -3.97 28.14 -34.29
C GLY A 9 -4.31 26.79 -33.65
N VAL A 10 -4.04 26.62 -32.35
CA VAL A 10 -4.62 25.58 -31.51
C VAL A 10 -6.08 25.95 -31.28
N LEU A 11 -6.92 25.62 -32.25
CA LEU A 11 -8.34 25.47 -32.01
C LEU A 11 -8.45 24.57 -30.78
N PHE A 12 -8.91 25.12 -29.66
CA PHE A 12 -9.15 24.36 -28.43
C PHE A 12 -10.37 23.46 -28.65
N LYS A 13 -10.21 22.50 -29.57
CA LYS A 13 -11.11 21.39 -29.80
C LYS A 13 -10.83 20.45 -28.65
N ARG A 14 -11.51 20.70 -27.54
CA ARG A 14 -11.44 19.85 -26.36
C ARG A 14 -12.12 18.54 -26.75
N ASP A 15 -11.36 17.60 -27.29
CA ASP A 15 -11.89 16.31 -27.70
C ASP A 15 -12.45 15.61 -26.45
N PRO A 16 -13.76 15.33 -26.38
CA PRO A 16 -14.39 14.78 -25.17
C PRO A 16 -13.84 13.39 -24.83
N GLY A 17 -13.25 12.69 -25.80
CA GLY A 17 -12.63 11.38 -25.60
C GLY A 17 -11.28 11.43 -24.87
N VAL A 18 -10.52 12.53 -25.00
CA VAL A 18 -9.17 12.61 -24.42
C VAL A 18 -9.20 12.55 -22.89
N PRO A 19 -10.01 13.37 -22.17
CA PRO A 19 -10.16 13.24 -20.72
C PRO A 19 -10.69 11.87 -20.29
N LEU A 20 -11.60 11.28 -21.06
CA LEU A 20 -12.19 9.97 -20.74
C LEU A 20 -11.14 8.85 -20.78
N VAL A 21 -10.30 8.83 -21.82
CA VAL A 21 -9.22 7.84 -21.97
C VAL A 21 -8.21 7.99 -20.83
N TYR A 22 -7.76 9.21 -20.54
CA TYR A 22 -6.84 9.44 -19.42
C TYR A 22 -7.45 9.07 -18.06
N GLY A 23 -8.75 9.32 -17.87
CA GLY A 23 -9.48 8.87 -16.68
C GLY A 23 -9.47 7.35 -16.54
N GLY A 24 -9.70 6.61 -17.64
CA GLY A 24 -9.60 5.16 -17.67
C GLY A 24 -8.21 4.65 -17.31
N PHE A 25 -7.17 5.25 -17.88
CA PHE A 25 -5.78 4.94 -17.51
C PHE A 25 -5.50 5.18 -16.03
N ALA A 26 -5.99 6.30 -15.47
CA ALA A 26 -5.81 6.59 -14.05
C ALA A 26 -6.46 5.53 -13.15
N VAL A 27 -7.68 5.07 -13.49
CA VAL A 27 -8.36 4.01 -12.75
C VAL A 27 -7.59 2.68 -12.83
N VAL A 28 -7.09 2.31 -14.01
CA VAL A 28 -6.29 1.08 -14.19
C VAL A 28 -4.99 1.14 -13.42
N LEU A 29 -4.29 2.28 -13.43
CA LEU A 29 -3.07 2.48 -12.65
C LEU A 29 -3.34 2.39 -11.15
N LEU A 30 -4.43 2.99 -10.67
CA LEU A 30 -4.85 2.89 -9.27
C LEU A 30 -5.21 1.45 -8.89
N GLY A 31 -5.98 0.75 -9.72
CA GLY A 31 -6.34 -0.65 -9.49
C GLY A 31 -5.12 -1.57 -9.49
N GLY A 32 -4.19 -1.36 -10.42
CA GLY A 32 -2.91 -2.07 -10.48
C GLY A 32 -2.06 -1.80 -9.24
N ALA A 33 -1.89 -0.54 -8.85
CA ALA A 33 -1.17 -0.16 -7.64
C ALA A 33 -1.82 -0.77 -6.38
N LEU A 34 -3.15 -0.71 -6.26
CA LEU A 34 -3.88 -1.31 -5.15
C LEU A 34 -3.73 -2.85 -5.14
N SER A 35 -3.69 -3.49 -6.31
CA SER A 35 -3.42 -4.93 -6.43
C SER A 35 -2.00 -5.31 -6.00
N LEU A 36 -1.04 -4.38 -6.07
CA LEU A 36 0.30 -4.56 -5.54
C LEU A 36 0.40 -4.38 -4.02
N VAL A 37 -0.60 -3.79 -3.36
CA VAL A 37 -0.63 -3.67 -1.90
C VAL A 37 -0.74 -5.08 -1.32
N ALA A 38 0.41 -5.62 -0.93
CA ALA A 38 0.50 -6.93 -0.31
C ALA A 38 -0.15 -6.84 1.07
N THR A 39 -1.29 -7.51 1.24
CA THR A 39 -1.87 -7.72 2.56
C THR A 39 -0.90 -8.58 3.38
N ARG A 40 -0.45 -8.02 4.50
CA ARG A 40 0.29 -8.73 5.54
C ARG A 40 -0.69 -9.00 6.66
N GLN A 41 -1.01 -10.26 6.90
CA GLN A 41 -1.82 -10.68 8.04
C GLN A 41 -0.88 -11.17 9.14
N LEU A 42 -1.06 -10.67 10.36
CA LEU A 42 -0.29 -11.07 11.53
C LEU A 42 -1.27 -11.46 12.64
N TRP A 43 -1.01 -12.60 13.27
CA TRP A 43 -1.78 -13.14 14.38
C TRP A 43 -0.84 -13.33 15.57
N ALA A 44 -1.35 -13.03 16.76
CA ALA A 44 -0.65 -13.28 18.01
C ALA A 44 -1.65 -13.91 19.00
N VAL A 45 -1.28 -15.05 19.57
CA VAL A 45 -2.10 -15.81 20.52
C VAL A 45 -1.32 -15.96 21.81
N GLU A 46 -1.86 -15.45 22.91
CA GLU A 46 -1.30 -15.64 24.24
C GLU A 46 -1.89 -16.91 24.86
N GLU A 47 -1.01 -17.85 25.21
CA GLU A 47 -1.34 -19.04 25.95
C GLU A 47 -1.02 -18.82 27.44
N ARG A 48 -2.06 -18.80 28.27
CA ARG A 48 -1.93 -18.62 29.72
C ARG A 48 -1.66 -19.96 30.38
N ARG A 49 -0.40 -20.23 30.72
CA ARG A 49 0.02 -21.45 31.43
C ARG A 49 0.32 -21.14 32.90
N ALA A 50 0.24 -22.16 33.75
CA ALA A 50 0.64 -22.08 35.16
C ALA A 50 2.10 -21.63 35.34
N ASP A 51 2.97 -21.91 34.37
CA ASP A 51 4.39 -21.53 34.35
C ASP A 51 4.67 -20.15 33.72
N GLY A 52 3.62 -19.36 33.43
CA GLY A 52 3.69 -18.02 32.84
C GLY A 52 3.09 -17.92 31.43
N PRO A 53 2.82 -16.69 30.95
CA PRO A 53 2.23 -16.45 29.63
C PRO A 53 3.23 -16.74 28.51
N ARG A 54 2.81 -17.49 27.49
CA ARG A 54 3.57 -17.70 26.24
C ARG A 54 2.86 -17.00 25.09
N LEU A 55 3.57 -16.17 24.35
CA LEU A 55 3.02 -15.49 23.17
C LEU A 55 3.46 -16.23 21.90
N HIS A 56 2.50 -16.75 21.14
CA HIS A 56 2.71 -17.35 19.83
C HIS A 56 2.36 -16.34 18.75
N ALA A 57 3.33 -15.95 17.92
CA ALA A 57 3.10 -15.04 16.80
C ALA A 57 3.25 -15.78 15.47
N ALA A 58 2.32 -15.56 14.54
CA ALA A 58 2.29 -16.14 13.20
C ALA A 58 1.84 -15.10 12.18
N GLY A 59 2.11 -15.30 10.91
CA GLY A 59 1.65 -14.38 9.87
C GLY A 59 1.63 -14.99 8.47
N LEU A 60 0.91 -14.33 7.58
CA LEU A 60 0.77 -14.70 6.17
C LEU A 60 0.99 -13.46 5.31
N CYS A 61 1.79 -13.62 4.24
CA CYS A 61 2.05 -12.56 3.28
C CYS A 61 1.78 -13.08 1.86
N ASN A 62 0.98 -12.34 1.09
CA ASN A 62 0.54 -12.75 -0.24
C ASN A 62 1.68 -12.76 -1.29
N ARG A 63 2.62 -11.80 -1.23
CA ARG A 63 3.66 -11.64 -2.27
C ARG A 63 5.10 -11.79 -1.78
N ASN A 64 5.37 -11.72 -0.48
CA ASN A 64 6.75 -11.73 0.03
C ASN A 64 6.89 -12.49 1.36
N LEU A 65 6.49 -13.77 1.35
CA LEU A 65 6.57 -14.63 2.52
C LEU A 65 8.02 -14.83 3.00
N THR A 66 8.98 -14.94 2.08
CA THR A 66 10.39 -15.19 2.42
C THR A 66 11.04 -14.02 3.15
N ALA A 67 10.81 -12.77 2.72
CA ALA A 67 11.29 -11.62 3.47
C ALA A 67 10.53 -11.46 4.79
N PHE A 68 9.21 -11.66 4.79
CA PHE A 68 8.39 -11.60 6.01
C PHE A 68 8.86 -12.60 7.08
N ALA A 69 9.21 -13.83 6.69
CA ALA A 69 9.74 -14.83 7.61
C ALA A 69 11.10 -14.46 8.22
N ARG A 70 11.87 -13.57 7.58
CA ARG A 70 13.14 -13.04 8.10
C ARG A 70 12.91 -11.80 8.98
N GLU A 71 12.03 -10.89 8.56
CA GLU A 71 11.69 -9.66 9.30
C GLU A 71 10.93 -9.95 10.60
N LEU A 72 10.01 -10.93 10.60
CA LEU A 72 9.13 -11.19 11.75
C LEU A 72 9.90 -11.54 13.04
N PRO A 73 10.90 -12.46 13.04
CA PRO A 73 11.72 -12.73 14.22
C PRO A 73 12.53 -11.51 14.70
N GLU A 74 12.98 -10.65 13.79
CA GLU A 74 13.70 -9.41 14.14
C GLU A 74 12.75 -8.44 14.85
N LEU A 75 11.56 -8.22 14.29
CA LEU A 75 10.53 -7.37 14.88
C LEU A 75 10.09 -7.88 16.27
N LEU A 76 9.95 -9.20 16.44
CA LEU A 76 9.65 -9.81 17.74
C LEU A 76 10.81 -9.67 18.74
N ARG A 77 12.07 -9.65 18.28
CA ARG A 77 13.21 -9.36 19.14
C ARG A 77 13.21 -7.90 19.61
N ASP A 78 12.94 -6.97 18.69
CA ASP A 78 12.87 -5.54 19.01
C ASP A 78 11.75 -5.24 20.00
N LEU A 79 10.57 -5.86 19.83
CA LEU A 79 9.46 -5.73 20.79
C LEU A 79 9.77 -6.35 22.16
N ARG A 80 10.67 -7.34 22.22
CA ARG A 80 11.11 -7.98 23.47
C ARG A 80 12.24 -7.20 24.15
N ALA A 81 13.04 -6.44 23.40
CA ALA A 81 14.03 -5.56 24.00
C ALA A 81 13.28 -4.59 24.94
N PRO A 82 13.70 -4.47 26.21
CA PRO A 82 13.00 -3.62 27.15
C PRO A 82 12.95 -2.21 26.57
N GLN A 83 11.75 -1.63 26.56
CA GLN A 83 11.53 -0.19 26.43
C GLN A 83 12.26 0.49 27.61
N GLN A 84 13.58 0.66 27.49
CA GLN A 84 14.37 1.57 28.29
C GLN A 84 14.36 2.91 27.56
N GLY A 85 13.32 3.68 27.83
CA GLY A 85 13.10 5.05 27.37
C GLY A 85 11.94 5.64 28.12
#